data_AF-A0A9X8GLE7-F1
#
_entry.id   AF-A0A9X8GLE7-F1
#
_cell.length_a   1.000
_cell.length_b   1.000
_cell.length_c   1.000
_cell.angle_alpha   90.00
_cell.angle_beta   90.00
_cell.angle_gamma   90.00
#
_symmetry.space_group_name_H-M   'P 1'
#
loop_
_entity.id
_entity.type
_entity.pdbx_description
1 polymer ?
#
loop_
_entity_poly.entity_id
_entity_poly.type
_entity_poly.pdbx_seq_one_letter_code
_entity_poly.pdbx_strand_id
1 'polypeptide(L)'
;MRVTLSYVDGRVEEFDSDRLTRPDPFPGRSVLSDLVLSLGDDGMWIELDYYDSQGVAEGDALRRRRGWRAQLATAGELAAASRVDVDGTTRWMRVGDGLVDVSRLEDVRASLDDGPSDLPALAAWAYRTGLSIPEVAGDDPRDAAGRVCAWAGVPTESLEFMSRVRATVTPTSDLESGGAS
;
A
#
# COMPACT_ATOMS: atom_id res chain seq x y z
N MET A 1 -9.49 -7.05 11.45
CA MET A 1 -8.61 -6.91 10.28
C MET A 1 -8.36 -8.28 9.69
N ARG A 2 -8.73 -8.45 8.42
CA ARG A 2 -8.46 -9.64 7.63
C ARG A 2 -7.52 -9.28 6.48
N VAL A 3 -6.42 -10.01 6.36
CA VAL A 3 -5.43 -9.85 5.29
C VAL A 3 -5.43 -11.11 4.44
N THR A 4 -5.71 -10.97 3.15
CA THR A 4 -5.70 -12.08 2.19
C THR A 4 -4.54 -11.89 1.22
N LEU A 5 -3.63 -12.87 1.17
CA LEU A 5 -2.53 -12.92 0.22
C LEU A 5 -2.89 -13.91 -0.88
N SER A 6 -2.91 -13.45 -2.12
CA SER A 6 -3.04 -14.30 -3.30
C SER A 6 -1.70 -14.43 -3.99
N TYR A 7 -1.35 -15.64 -4.39
CA TYR A 7 -0.08 -15.96 -5.05
C TYR A 7 -0.30 -16.33 -6.53
N VAL A 8 0.75 -16.16 -7.33
CA VAL A 8 0.71 -16.43 -8.79
C VAL A 8 0.44 -17.90 -9.13
N ASP A 9 0.74 -18.82 -8.23
CA ASP A 9 0.46 -20.26 -8.36
C ASP A 9 -0.98 -20.65 -7.96
N GLY A 10 -1.79 -19.67 -7.56
CA GLY A 10 -3.16 -19.88 -7.10
C GLY A 10 -3.28 -20.19 -5.61
N ARG A 11 -2.18 -20.26 -4.84
CA ARG A 11 -2.26 -20.34 -3.39
C ARG A 11 -2.93 -19.07 -2.85
N VAL A 12 -3.73 -19.24 -1.80
CA VAL A 12 -4.34 -18.13 -1.05
C VAL A 12 -4.11 -18.38 0.43
N GLU A 13 -3.65 -17.35 1.13
CA GLU A 13 -3.47 -17.36 2.57
C GLU A 13 -4.26 -16.23 3.21
N GLU A 14 -4.88 -16.52 4.34
CA GLU A 14 -5.73 -15.59 5.06
C GLU A 14 -5.25 -15.46 6.51
N PHE A 15 -4.85 -14.26 6.89
CA PHE A 15 -4.78 -13.85 8.28
C PHE A 15 -6.11 -13.19 8.66
N ASP A 16 -6.71 -13.63 9.77
CA ASP A 16 -7.93 -13.04 10.33
C ASP A 16 -7.71 -12.79 11.82
N SER A 17 -7.73 -11.52 12.23
CA SER A 17 -7.56 -11.13 13.63
C SER A 17 -8.62 -11.73 14.55
N ASP A 18 -9.79 -12.09 14.02
CA ASP A 18 -10.88 -12.66 14.81
C ASP A 18 -10.65 -14.16 15.08
N ARG A 19 -9.69 -14.77 14.38
CA ARG A 19 -9.28 -16.18 14.56
C ARG A 19 -8.05 -16.33 15.47
N LEU A 20 -7.62 -15.28 16.16
CA LEU A 20 -6.55 -15.40 17.16
C LEU A 20 -6.95 -16.43 18.22
N THR A 21 -6.17 -17.51 18.32
CA THR A 21 -6.53 -18.72 19.08
C THR A 21 -6.51 -18.53 20.59
N ARG A 22 -5.94 -17.43 21.07
CA ARG A 22 -6.02 -16.97 22.47
C ARG A 22 -6.16 -15.45 22.51
N PRO A 23 -6.89 -14.90 23.49
CA PRO A 23 -6.88 -13.46 23.78
C PRO A 23 -5.52 -12.97 24.32
N ASP A 24 -4.58 -13.88 24.60
CA ASP A 24 -3.20 -13.57 24.96
C ASP A 24 -2.42 -13.14 23.70
N PRO A 25 -2.07 -11.85 23.65
CA PRO A 25 -0.70 -11.51 23.99
C PRO A 25 -0.55 -10.51 25.14
N PHE A 26 -1.65 -10.04 25.73
CA PHE A 26 -1.62 -8.91 26.66
C PHE A 26 -1.51 -9.35 28.13
N PRO A 27 -0.44 -8.96 28.86
CA PRO A 27 -0.40 -9.15 30.30
C PRO A 27 -1.35 -8.14 30.99
N GLY A 28 -2.21 -8.62 31.90
CA GLY A 28 -2.98 -7.75 32.80
C GLY A 28 -4.27 -7.15 32.21
N ARG A 29 -4.64 -5.94 32.67
CA ARG A 29 -5.85 -5.21 32.23
C ARG A 29 -5.52 -4.33 31.02
N SER A 30 -5.40 -4.93 29.85
CA SER A 30 -5.40 -4.18 28.58
C SER A 30 -6.78 -3.53 28.37
N VAL A 31 -6.79 -2.28 27.94
CA VAL A 31 -8.04 -1.53 27.68
C VAL A 31 -8.27 -1.24 26.19
N LEU A 32 -7.22 -1.31 25.37
CA LEU A 32 -7.28 -1.11 23.92
C LEU A 32 -6.13 -1.84 23.23
N SER A 33 -6.35 -2.27 22.00
CA SER A 33 -5.33 -2.84 21.12
C SER A 33 -5.41 -2.24 19.71
N ASP A 34 -4.25 -2.05 19.09
CA ASP A 34 -4.10 -1.57 17.72
C ASP A 34 -3.43 -2.64 16.85
N LEU A 35 -3.87 -2.77 15.60
CA LEU A 35 -3.21 -3.59 14.58
C LEU A 35 -2.54 -2.69 13.55
N VAL A 36 -1.27 -2.93 13.27
CA VAL A 36 -0.51 -2.25 12.22
C VAL A 36 -0.04 -3.28 11.21
N LEU A 37 -0.51 -3.15 9.98
CA LEU A 37 -0.01 -3.92 8.84
C LEU A 37 1.10 -3.11 8.16
N SER A 38 2.24 -3.75 7.91
CA SER A 38 3.36 -3.12 7.20
C SER A 38 3.93 -4.07 6.14
N LEU A 39 4.37 -3.47 5.04
CA LEU A 39 5.13 -4.11 3.98
C LEU A 39 6.53 -3.48 3.99
N GLY A 40 7.57 -4.30 4.10
CA GLY A 40 8.96 -3.87 4.05
C GLY A 40 9.82 -4.86 3.28
N ASP A 41 11.11 -4.54 3.14
CA ASP A 41 12.06 -5.33 2.35
C ASP A 41 12.25 -6.77 2.87
N ASP A 42 11.99 -7.00 4.16
CA ASP A 42 12.13 -8.30 4.82
C ASP A 42 10.83 -9.13 4.86
N GLY A 43 9.70 -8.55 4.43
CA GLY A 43 8.42 -9.24 4.41
C GLY A 43 7.21 -8.36 4.73
N MET A 44 6.08 -9.03 4.90
CA MET A 44 4.84 -8.43 5.38
C MET A 44 4.65 -8.81 6.85
N TRP A 45 4.31 -7.83 7.66
CA TRP A 45 4.22 -7.97 9.11
C TRP A 45 2.93 -7.39 9.64
N ILE A 46 2.39 -8.05 10.66
CA ILE A 46 1.36 -7.47 11.51
C ILE A 46 1.91 -7.26 12.92
N GLU A 47 1.74 -6.04 13.42
CA GLU A 47 2.08 -5.66 14.79
C GLU A 47 0.78 -5.46 15.57
N LEU A 48 0.71 -6.09 16.73
CA LEU A 48 -0.40 -5.98 17.68
C LEU A 48 0.12 -5.25 18.92
N ASP A 49 -0.21 -3.98 19.01
CA ASP A 49 0.16 -3.11 20.12
C ASP A 49 -1.02 -2.94 21.08
N TYR A 50 -0.74 -2.47 22.30
CA TYR A 50 -1.77 -2.34 23.32
C TYR A 50 -1.57 -1.15 24.24
N TYR A 51 -2.65 -0.76 24.92
CA TYR A 51 -2.66 0.29 25.93
C TYR A 51 -3.06 -0.34 27.26
N ASP A 52 -2.18 -0.17 28.23
CA ASP A 52 -2.33 -0.74 29.56
C ASP A 52 -2.68 0.37 30.55
N SER A 53 -3.72 0.16 31.35
CA SER A 53 -4.14 1.08 32.40
C SER A 53 -3.61 0.70 33.78
N GLN A 54 -2.82 -0.38 33.90
CA GLN A 54 -2.24 -0.80 35.17
C GLN A 54 -1.32 0.29 35.72
N GLY A 55 -1.66 0.80 36.91
CA GLY A 55 -0.90 1.85 37.59
C GLY A 55 -1.07 3.25 36.99
N VAL A 56 -2.04 3.45 36.08
CA VAL A 56 -2.36 4.76 35.51
C VAL A 56 -3.57 5.33 36.25
N ALA A 57 -3.49 6.59 36.71
CA ALA A 57 -4.59 7.25 37.40
C ALA A 57 -5.69 7.68 36.42
N GLU A 58 -6.92 7.85 36.92
CA GLU A 58 -8.01 8.39 36.11
C GLU A 58 -7.69 9.81 35.64
N GLY A 59 -7.85 10.07 34.34
CA GLY A 59 -7.49 11.34 33.70
C GLY A 59 -6.08 11.41 33.11
N ASP A 60 -5.20 10.45 33.44
CA ASP A 60 -3.85 10.38 32.86
C ASP A 60 -3.83 9.68 31.50
N ALA A 61 -2.85 10.04 30.68
CA ALA A 61 -2.69 9.47 29.34
C ALA A 61 -2.17 8.02 29.39
N LEU A 62 -2.89 7.11 28.74
CA LEU A 62 -2.41 5.75 28.47
C LEU A 62 -1.32 5.78 27.41
N ARG A 63 -0.22 5.06 27.64
CA ARG A 63 0.87 4.95 26.67
C ARG A 63 0.73 3.67 25.85
N ARG A 64 0.92 3.80 24.53
CA ARG A 64 1.04 2.65 23.63
C ARG A 64 2.25 1.81 24.01
N ARG A 65 2.04 0.50 24.14
CA ARG A 65 3.09 -0.50 24.39
C ARG A 65 3.18 -1.42 23.19
N ARG A 66 4.42 -1.73 22.81
CA ARG A 66 4.67 -2.73 21.77
C ARG A 66 4.26 -4.10 22.28
N GLY A 67 3.37 -4.76 21.55
CA GLY A 67 2.97 -6.14 21.86
C GLY A 67 3.76 -7.11 21.00
N TRP A 68 3.07 -7.82 20.11
CA TRP A 68 3.68 -8.84 19.26
C TRP A 68 3.83 -8.35 17.83
N ARG A 69 4.84 -8.90 17.15
CA ARG A 69 5.05 -8.74 15.71
C ARG A 69 5.09 -10.12 15.08
N ALA A 70 4.20 -10.37 14.14
CA ALA A 70 4.10 -11.64 13.42
C ALA A 70 4.34 -11.41 11.93
N GLN A 71 5.16 -12.28 11.31
CA GLN A 71 5.40 -12.24 9.88
C GLN A 71 4.23 -12.95 9.18
N LEU A 72 3.55 -12.25 8.28
CA LEU A 72 2.49 -12.83 7.46
C LEU A 72 3.06 -13.48 6.20
N ALA A 73 4.11 -12.90 5.63
CA ALA A 73 4.84 -13.46 4.49
C ALA A 73 6.29 -13.00 4.49
N THR A 74 7.19 -13.89 4.12
CA THR A 74 8.61 -13.57 3.90
C THR A 74 8.79 -12.79 2.59
N ALA A 75 9.92 -12.10 2.42
CA ALA A 75 10.27 -11.44 1.16
C ALA A 75 10.23 -12.41 -0.04
N GLY A 76 10.69 -13.66 0.15
CA GLY A 76 10.66 -14.69 -0.91
C GLY A 76 9.25 -15.12 -1.29
N GLU A 77 8.33 -15.20 -0.34
CA GLU A 77 6.92 -15.47 -0.62
C GLU A 77 6.25 -14.28 -1.29
N LEU A 78 6.56 -13.06 -0.86
CA LEU A 78 6.02 -11.85 -1.47
C LEU A 78 6.45 -11.68 -2.93
N ALA A 79 7.64 -12.16 -3.32
CA ALA A 79 8.05 -12.20 -4.73
C ALA A 79 7.08 -13.01 -5.62
N ALA A 80 6.37 -13.99 -5.04
CA ALA A 80 5.34 -14.78 -5.71
C ALA A 80 3.90 -14.29 -5.41
N ALA A 81 3.70 -13.29 -4.54
CA ALA A 81 2.38 -12.75 -4.22
C ALA A 81 1.89 -11.87 -5.38
N SER A 82 0.70 -12.15 -5.93
CA SER A 82 0.08 -11.35 -6.99
C SER A 82 -0.75 -10.19 -6.44
N ARG A 83 -1.33 -10.34 -5.25
CA ARG A 83 -2.26 -9.38 -4.67
C ARG A 83 -2.36 -9.55 -3.16
N VAL A 84 -2.56 -8.45 -2.46
CA VAL A 84 -2.90 -8.41 -1.04
C VAL A 84 -4.15 -7.58 -0.84
N ASP A 85 -5.17 -8.20 -0.25
CA ASP A 85 -6.41 -7.55 0.15
C ASP A 85 -6.45 -7.35 1.66
N VAL A 86 -6.93 -6.19 2.09
CA VAL A 86 -7.17 -5.86 3.51
C VAL A 86 -8.65 -5.56 3.66
N ASP A 87 -9.33 -6.30 4.53
CA ASP A 87 -10.77 -6.20 4.80
C ASP A 87 -11.61 -6.19 3.50
N GLY A 88 -11.20 -7.00 2.52
CA GLY A 88 -11.88 -7.18 1.23
C GLY A 88 -11.53 -6.14 0.15
N THR A 89 -10.66 -5.16 0.45
CA THR A 89 -10.21 -4.15 -0.50
C THR A 89 -8.76 -4.38 -0.91
N THR A 90 -8.45 -4.27 -2.20
CA THR A 90 -7.07 -4.37 -2.69
C THR A 90 -6.20 -3.28 -2.08
N ARG A 91 -5.18 -3.68 -1.33
CA ARG A 91 -4.20 -2.75 -0.77
C ARG A 91 -2.92 -2.74 -1.59
N TRP A 92 -2.41 -3.92 -1.97
CA TRP A 92 -1.27 -4.05 -2.87
C TRP A 92 -1.58 -4.99 -4.03
N MET A 93 -1.06 -4.67 -5.21
CA MET A 93 -1.20 -5.53 -6.40
C MET A 93 0.10 -5.52 -7.20
N ARG A 94 0.43 -6.69 -7.76
CA ARG A 94 1.66 -6.87 -8.52
C ARG A 94 1.60 -6.15 -9.87
N VAL A 95 2.60 -5.30 -10.11
CA VAL A 95 2.86 -4.66 -11.40
C VAL A 95 4.34 -4.89 -11.73
N GLY A 96 4.61 -5.75 -12.70
CA GLY A 96 5.97 -6.27 -12.92
C GLY A 96 6.46 -7.06 -11.71
N ASP A 97 7.65 -6.73 -11.23
CA ASP A 97 8.30 -7.45 -10.12
C ASP A 97 7.97 -6.88 -8.74
N GLY A 98 7.18 -5.81 -8.66
CA GLY A 98 6.85 -5.13 -7.42
C GLY A 98 5.37 -5.14 -7.05
N LEU A 99 5.10 -5.03 -5.75
CA LEU A 99 3.76 -4.84 -5.19
C LEU A 99 3.48 -3.34 -5.03
N VAL A 100 2.65 -2.80 -5.92
CA VAL A 100 2.24 -1.39 -5.92
C VAL A 100 1.17 -1.16 -4.86
N ASP A 101 1.30 -0.10 -4.06
CA ASP A 101 0.29 0.38 -3.12
C ASP A 101 -0.84 1.07 -3.90
N VAL A 102 -1.96 0.35 -4.04
CA VAL A 102 -3.07 0.78 -4.89
C VAL A 102 -3.71 2.05 -4.36
N SER A 103 -3.95 2.16 -3.05
CA SER A 103 -4.62 3.35 -2.53
C SER A 103 -3.74 4.59 -2.61
N ARG A 104 -2.41 4.46 -2.42
CA ARG A 104 -1.50 5.59 -2.60
C ARG A 104 -1.44 6.08 -4.04
N LEU A 105 -1.52 5.16 -4.99
CA LEU A 105 -1.55 5.51 -6.40
C LEU A 105 -2.88 6.18 -6.79
N GLU A 106 -3.99 5.74 -6.21
CA GLU A 106 -5.30 6.38 -6.35
C GLU A 106 -5.33 7.79 -5.72
N ASP A 107 -4.66 7.98 -4.57
CA ASP A 107 -4.51 9.31 -3.97
C ASP A 107 -3.74 10.25 -4.90
N VAL A 108 -2.69 9.76 -5.57
CA VAL A 108 -1.97 10.53 -6.60
C VAL A 108 -2.89 10.91 -7.74
N ARG A 109 -3.64 9.95 -8.30
CA ARG A 109 -4.61 10.18 -9.38
C ARG A 109 -5.62 11.25 -9.00
N ALA A 110 -6.21 11.14 -7.81
CA ALA A 110 -7.18 12.10 -7.29
C ALA A 110 -6.56 13.49 -7.05
N SER A 111 -5.33 13.56 -6.55
CA SER A 111 -4.64 14.84 -6.28
C SER A 111 -4.32 15.64 -7.54
N LEU A 112 -4.13 14.94 -8.67
CA LEU A 112 -3.80 15.54 -9.96
C LEU A 112 -5.01 15.67 -10.89
N ASP A 113 -6.16 15.11 -10.50
CA ASP A 113 -7.41 15.06 -11.27
C ASP A 113 -7.22 14.53 -12.71
N ASP A 114 -6.31 13.58 -12.88
CA ASP A 114 -5.95 12.98 -14.17
C ASP A 114 -5.34 11.59 -13.93
N GLY A 115 -5.26 10.79 -14.99
CA GLY A 115 -4.58 9.51 -15.01
C GLY A 115 -5.47 8.38 -15.56
N PRO A 116 -4.84 7.33 -16.11
CA PRO A 116 -5.57 6.19 -16.65
C PRO A 116 -6.22 5.35 -15.54
N SER A 117 -7.24 4.56 -15.89
CA SER A 117 -7.95 3.67 -14.96
C SER A 117 -7.30 2.29 -14.80
N ASP A 118 -6.44 1.88 -15.73
CA ASP A 118 -5.71 0.61 -15.67
C ASP A 118 -4.49 0.75 -14.75
N LEU A 119 -4.32 -0.19 -13.80
CA LEU A 119 -3.30 -0.07 -12.75
C LEU A 119 -1.85 0.00 -13.29
N PRO A 120 -1.41 -0.90 -14.20
CA PRO A 120 -0.13 -0.76 -14.88
C PRO A 120 0.07 0.59 -15.57
N ALA A 121 -0.93 1.07 -16.30
CA ALA A 121 -0.88 2.36 -16.98
C ALA A 121 -0.81 3.51 -15.97
N LEU A 122 -1.54 3.43 -14.86
CA LEU A 122 -1.59 4.45 -13.82
C LEU A 122 -0.26 4.55 -13.08
N ALA A 123 0.35 3.42 -12.75
CA ALA A 123 1.66 3.37 -12.11
C ALA A 123 2.74 4.01 -13.03
N ALA A 124 2.71 3.66 -14.31
CA ALA A 124 3.64 4.23 -15.30
C ALA A 124 3.39 5.73 -15.54
N TRP A 125 2.13 6.17 -15.59
CA TRP A 125 1.75 7.57 -15.71
C TRP A 125 2.21 8.36 -14.48
N ALA A 126 1.88 7.90 -13.27
CA ALA A 126 2.25 8.57 -12.03
C ALA A 126 3.77 8.72 -11.92
N TYR A 127 4.53 7.70 -12.28
CA TYR A 127 5.99 7.78 -12.31
C TYR A 127 6.50 8.88 -13.27
N ARG A 128 5.97 8.96 -14.50
CA ARG A 128 6.41 9.99 -15.47
C ARG A 128 5.97 11.40 -15.07
N THR A 129 4.75 11.52 -14.55
CA THR A 129 4.21 12.80 -14.07
C THR A 129 5.01 13.29 -12.86
N GLY A 130 5.30 12.41 -11.90
CA GLY A 130 6.11 12.74 -10.72
C GLY A 130 7.54 13.17 -11.08
N LEU A 131 8.16 12.58 -12.10
CA LEU A 131 9.45 13.05 -12.63
C LEU A 131 9.42 14.49 -13.16
N SER A 132 8.24 14.98 -13.55
CA SER A 132 8.04 16.35 -14.05
C SER A 132 7.70 17.35 -12.95
N ILE A 133 7.50 16.90 -11.70
CA ILE A 133 7.16 17.74 -10.55
C ILE A 133 8.42 17.92 -9.67
N PRO A 134 9.06 19.10 -9.64
CA PRO A 134 10.31 19.32 -8.91
C PRO A 134 10.22 18.99 -7.41
N GLU A 135 9.08 19.27 -6.77
CA GLU A 135 8.84 18.97 -5.36
C GLU A 135 8.83 17.46 -5.08
N VAL A 136 8.45 16.65 -6.07
CA VAL A 136 8.43 15.19 -5.99
C VAL A 136 9.78 14.62 -6.38
N ALA A 137 10.28 14.94 -7.58
CA ALA A 137 11.52 14.40 -8.13
C ALA A 137 12.77 14.89 -7.39
N GLY A 138 12.77 16.13 -6.92
CA GLY A 138 13.95 16.77 -6.36
C GLY A 138 14.98 17.21 -7.40
N ASP A 139 16.07 17.78 -6.89
CA ASP A 139 17.10 18.39 -7.73
C ASP A 139 18.18 17.40 -8.19
N ASP A 140 18.38 16.27 -7.49
CA ASP A 140 19.36 15.23 -7.89
C ASP A 140 18.69 14.14 -8.75
N PRO A 141 19.06 14.02 -10.04
CA PRO A 141 18.53 12.98 -10.92
C PRO A 141 18.80 11.55 -10.44
N ARG A 142 19.82 11.33 -9.60
CA ARG A 142 20.13 10.00 -9.05
C ARG A 142 19.10 9.53 -8.03
N ASP A 143 18.50 10.45 -7.30
CA ASP A 143 17.51 10.15 -6.26
C ASP A 143 16.07 10.24 -6.77
N ALA A 144 15.86 10.95 -7.90
CA ALA A 144 14.54 11.23 -8.46
C ALA A 144 13.69 9.97 -8.65
N ALA A 145 14.26 8.89 -9.17
CA ALA A 145 13.51 7.65 -9.38
C ALA A 145 12.95 7.08 -8.07
N GLY A 146 13.78 6.99 -7.02
CA GLY A 146 13.37 6.48 -5.71
C GLY A 146 12.34 7.38 -5.03
N ARG A 147 12.51 8.71 -5.13
CA ARG A 147 11.57 9.68 -4.58
C ARG A 147 10.19 9.61 -5.23
N VAL A 148 10.15 9.56 -6.56
CA VAL A 148 8.88 9.48 -7.31
C VAL A 148 8.19 8.14 -7.04
N CYS A 149 8.95 7.04 -7.01
CA CYS A 149 8.46 5.72 -6.62
C CYS A 149 7.81 5.75 -5.23
N ALA A 150 8.53 6.27 -4.23
CA ALA A 150 8.02 6.42 -2.87
C ALA A 150 6.77 7.32 -2.81
N TRP A 151 6.75 8.43 -3.56
CA TRP A 151 5.60 9.32 -3.64
C TRP A 151 4.36 8.62 -4.21
N ALA A 152 4.52 7.85 -5.29
CA ALA A 152 3.43 7.15 -5.98
C ALA A 152 3.01 5.83 -5.33
N GLY A 153 3.76 5.32 -4.35
CA GLY A 153 3.54 3.98 -3.80
C GLY A 153 3.90 2.86 -4.79
N VAL A 154 4.81 3.14 -5.71
CA VAL A 154 5.30 2.19 -6.70
C VAL A 154 6.71 1.79 -6.31
N PRO A 155 7.03 0.51 -6.18
CA PRO A 155 8.37 0.12 -5.80
C PRO A 155 9.29 0.10 -7.04
N THR A 156 10.60 0.26 -6.83
CA THR A 156 11.56 0.50 -7.93
C THR A 156 11.71 -0.70 -8.85
N GLU A 157 11.48 -1.92 -8.37
CA GLU A 157 11.48 -3.14 -9.17
C GLU A 157 10.37 -3.17 -10.23
N SER A 158 9.30 -2.37 -10.09
CA SER A 158 8.25 -2.24 -11.11
C SER A 158 8.71 -1.41 -12.32
N LEU A 159 9.80 -0.64 -12.22
CA LEU A 159 10.20 0.34 -13.24
C LEU A 159 10.49 -0.27 -14.62
N GLU A 160 11.18 -1.42 -14.66
CA GLU A 160 11.50 -2.07 -15.94
C GLU A 160 10.22 -2.43 -16.69
N PHE A 161 9.25 -3.01 -16.00
CA PHE A 161 7.95 -3.34 -16.56
C PHE A 161 7.19 -2.07 -17.01
N MET A 162 7.11 -1.04 -16.15
CA MET A 162 6.40 0.20 -16.45
C MET A 162 6.99 0.99 -17.63
N SER A 163 8.30 0.88 -17.87
CA SER A 163 8.97 1.50 -19.02
C SER A 163 8.40 1.00 -20.35
N ARG A 164 7.85 -0.22 -20.37
CA ARG A 164 7.25 -0.86 -21.55
C ARG A 164 5.76 -0.57 -21.70
N VAL A 165 5.10 -0.11 -20.64
CA VAL A 165 3.66 0.20 -20.65
C VAL A 165 3.44 1.48 -21.45
N ARG A 166 2.75 1.38 -22.60
CA ARG A 166 2.32 2.59 -23.33
C ARG A 166 1.18 3.23 -22.53
N ALA A 167 1.39 4.46 -22.06
CA ALA A 167 0.31 5.22 -21.44
C ALA A 167 -0.64 5.66 -22.56
N THR A 168 -1.72 4.92 -22.77
CA THR A 168 -2.87 5.42 -23.54
C THR A 168 -3.68 6.33 -22.64
N VAL A 169 -3.29 7.60 -22.59
CA VAL A 169 -4.21 8.66 -22.15
C VAL A 169 -5.05 8.99 -23.36
N THR A 170 -6.29 8.49 -23.40
CA THR A 170 -7.29 9.10 -24.28
C THR A 170 -7.80 10.29 -23.48
N PRO A 171 -7.57 11.55 -23.90
CA PRO A 171 -8.26 12.64 -23.27
C PRO A 171 -9.75 12.36 -23.41
N THR A 172 -10.50 12.47 -22.32
CA THR A 172 -11.96 12.58 -22.38
C THR A 172 -12.22 13.77 -23.28
N SER A 173 -12.49 13.51 -24.56
CA SER A 173 -12.97 14.54 -25.46
C SER A 173 -14.33 14.93 -24.90
N ASP A 174 -14.41 16.11 -24.31
CA ASP A 174 -15.68 16.82 -24.18
C ASP A 174 -16.24 16.97 -25.59
N LEU A 175 -17.05 15.99 -25.99
CA LEU A 175 -18.01 16.09 -27.05
C LEU A 175 -19.14 17.00 -26.56
N GLU A 176 -18.84 18.28 -26.37
CA GLU A 176 -19.85 19.31 -26.59
C GLU A 176 -19.59 19.90 -27.97
N SER A 177 -20.09 19.16 -28.96
CA SER A 177 -20.32 19.64 -30.29
C SER A 177 -21.15 20.92 -30.24
N GLY A 178 -20.53 22.05 -30.60
CA GLY A 178 -21.28 23.16 -31.18
C GLY A 178 -22.02 22.68 -32.42
N GLY A 179 -23.32 22.97 -32.50
CA GLY A 179 -24.15 22.56 -33.63
C GLY A 179 -25.60 23.03 -33.54
N ALA A 180 -25.80 24.34 -33.75
CA ALA A 180 -26.95 25.01 -34.37
C ALA A 180 -28.38 24.44 -34.19
N SER A 181 -29.25 25.27 -33.60
CA SER A 181 -30.50 25.74 -34.23
C SER A 181 -30.87 27.11 -33.66
#